data_AF-A0A6M0G659-F1
#
_entry.id   AF-A0A6M0G659-F1
#
_cell.length_a   1.000
_cell.length_b   1.000
_cell.length_c   1.000
_cell.angle_alpha   90.00
_cell.angle_beta   90.00
_cell.angle_gamma   90.00
#
_symmetry.space_group_name_H-M   'P 1'
#
loop_
_entity.id
_entity.type
_entity.pdbx_description
1 polymer ?
#
loop_
_entity_poly.entity_id
_entity_poly.type
_entity_poly.pdbx_seq_one_letter_code
_entity_poly.pdbx_strand_id
1 'polypeptide(L)'
;SLYQASADGAYHKSIAFGAAYKLHRNLPFSLEGFFLDRSNICRLPDNSLSWNGLLFKYQVEELLKIEENGRRPNQEMQEEMIAFEAWLRELSGKEDVRVIIPQEIYIRHTLSIKDVIDPLTGQEIIQGGTTPENSIGSFSYNFDLRGGVNGLSISILPIPVYNFGIENTLASNVNNLAIVGRSSGYVGMAVSVGRIQTVNIYQGQGVGVAAGIAKQLGVPLNTITSPQVRKTLENLTGLTTQLSGRDVTKGVDYSKIQ
;
A
#
# COMPACT_ATOMS: atom_id res chain seq x y z
N SER A 1 23.15 4.57 -2.42
CA SER A 1 22.39 4.54 -1.16
C SER A 1 20.95 4.90 -1.49
N LEU A 2 20.04 3.91 -1.57
CA LEU A 2 18.65 4.10 -2.05
C LEU A 2 17.68 4.57 -0.96
N TYR A 3 18.16 4.74 0.27
CA TYR A 3 17.35 5.20 1.39
C TYR A 3 18.15 6.17 2.25
N GLN A 4 17.65 7.41 2.32
CA GLN A 4 18.09 8.42 3.25
C GLN A 4 16.83 8.82 4.02
N ALA A 5 16.82 8.61 5.34
CA ALA A 5 15.67 8.96 6.16
C ALA A 5 15.41 10.47 6.03
N SER A 6 14.20 10.84 5.64
CA SER A 6 13.74 12.24 5.63
C SER A 6 13.67 12.81 7.05
N ALA A 7 13.73 14.13 7.16
CA ALA A 7 13.39 14.84 8.41
C ALA A 7 11.94 14.55 8.87
N ASP A 8 11.09 14.05 7.97
CA ASP A 8 9.78 13.46 8.26
C ASP A 8 9.97 12.04 8.79
N GLY A 9 9.67 11.85 10.07
CA GLY A 9 9.83 10.59 10.79
C GLY A 9 8.49 9.93 11.11
N ALA A 10 8.41 8.61 10.91
CA ALA A 10 7.33 7.83 11.52
C ALA A 10 7.43 7.91 13.04
N TYR A 11 6.43 8.47 13.70
CA TYR A 11 6.44 8.61 15.16
C TYR A 11 6.10 7.26 15.79
N HIS A 12 7.12 6.53 16.22
CA HIS A 12 6.98 5.21 16.85
C HIS A 12 6.12 5.23 18.12
N LYS A 13 5.98 6.39 18.78
CA LYS A 13 5.10 6.57 19.95
C LYS A 13 3.66 6.95 19.59
N SER A 14 3.28 6.97 18.31
CA SER A 14 1.92 7.30 17.85
C SER A 14 0.84 6.39 18.44
N ILE A 15 1.15 5.11 18.66
CA ILE A 15 0.24 4.18 19.34
C ILE A 15 -0.01 4.62 20.79
N ALA A 16 1.03 5.04 21.51
CA ALA A 16 0.89 5.55 22.87
C ALA A 16 0.08 6.86 22.90
N PHE A 17 0.25 7.71 21.90
CA PHE A 17 -0.55 8.92 21.73
C PHE A 17 -2.03 8.58 21.46
N GLY A 18 -2.31 7.59 20.61
CA GLY A 18 -3.66 7.07 20.40
C GLY A 18 -4.27 6.45 21.64
N ALA A 19 -3.47 5.72 22.44
CA ALA A 19 -3.91 5.19 23.73
C ALA A 19 -4.26 6.30 24.72
N ALA A 20 -3.44 7.36 24.82
CA ALA A 20 -3.72 8.51 25.66
C ALA A 20 -5.05 9.20 25.28
N TYR A 21 -5.29 9.37 23.98
CA TYR A 21 -6.55 9.92 23.47
C TYR A 21 -7.75 9.03 23.83
N LYS A 22 -7.65 7.71 23.62
CA LYS A 22 -8.72 6.76 23.98
C LYS A 22 -9.02 6.78 25.48
N LEU A 23 -7.97 6.82 26.32
CA LEU A 23 -8.11 6.96 27.77
C LEU A 23 -8.84 8.25 28.15
N HIS A 24 -8.51 9.38 27.52
CA HIS A 24 -9.20 10.65 27.74
C HIS A 24 -10.69 10.57 27.37
N ARG A 25 -11.03 9.87 26.28
CA ARG A 25 -12.41 9.60 25.86
C ARG A 25 -13.13 8.54 26.72
N ASN A 26 -12.47 7.96 27.72
CA ASN A 26 -12.94 6.81 28.48
C ASN A 26 -13.35 5.62 27.59
N LEU A 27 -12.57 5.40 26.52
CA LEU A 27 -12.75 4.30 25.57
C LEU A 27 -11.65 3.25 25.76
N PRO A 28 -11.97 1.96 25.57
CA PRO A 28 -10.94 0.92 25.55
C PRO A 28 -9.98 1.14 24.39
N PHE A 29 -8.71 0.79 24.59
CA PHE A 29 -7.74 0.74 23.49
C PHE A 29 -8.13 -0.39 22.53
N SER A 30 -8.40 -0.04 21.27
CA SER A 30 -8.77 -0.96 20.20
C SER A 30 -8.16 -0.49 18.88
N LEU A 31 -7.86 -1.45 18.00
CA LEU A 31 -7.45 -1.20 16.62
C LEU A 31 -8.66 -1.16 15.65
N GLU A 32 -9.87 -1.27 16.18
CA GLU A 32 -11.13 -1.06 15.47
C GLU A 32 -11.60 0.40 15.57
N GLY A 33 -12.36 0.86 14.58
CA GLY A 33 -12.84 2.24 14.51
C GLY A 33 -11.69 3.24 14.34
N PHE A 34 -11.78 4.39 15.03
CA PHE A 34 -10.72 5.42 15.01
C PHE A 34 -9.48 5.03 15.83
N PHE A 35 -8.29 5.11 15.24
CA PHE A 35 -7.02 4.92 15.94
C PHE A 35 -5.85 5.67 15.26
N LEU A 36 -4.76 5.81 15.99
CA LEU A 36 -3.51 6.43 15.54
C LEU A 36 -2.42 5.36 15.42
N ASP A 37 -1.90 5.11 14.21
CA ASP A 37 -0.89 4.08 13.98
C ASP A 37 0.22 4.53 13.01
N ARG A 38 1.45 4.47 13.53
CA ARG A 38 2.70 4.98 12.93
C ARG A 38 2.50 6.32 12.22
N SER A 39 1.97 7.28 12.97
CA SER A 39 1.71 8.62 12.46
C SER A 39 2.97 9.25 11.87
N ASN A 40 2.87 9.80 10.66
CA ASN A 40 3.89 10.66 10.10
C ASN A 40 3.43 12.11 10.28
N ILE A 41 4.23 12.90 11.00
CA ILE A 41 3.91 14.28 11.33
C ILE A 41 4.99 15.16 10.69
N CYS A 42 4.57 16.02 9.77
CA CYS A 42 5.43 16.97 9.08
C CYS A 42 5.05 18.40 9.47
N ARG A 43 6.03 19.26 9.73
CA ARG A 43 5.80 20.69 9.94
C ARG A 43 5.81 21.40 8.59
N LEU A 44 4.73 22.10 8.28
CA LEU A 44 4.59 22.86 7.04
C LEU A 44 5.18 24.29 7.19
N PRO A 45 5.46 24.99 6.08
CA PRO A 45 6.07 26.33 6.09
C PRO A 45 5.24 27.39 6.86
N ASP A 46 3.93 27.21 6.95
CA ASP A 46 3.00 28.07 7.68
C ASP A 46 2.92 27.72 9.19
N ASN A 47 3.81 26.85 9.68
CA ASN A 47 3.84 26.30 11.04
C ASN A 47 2.67 25.37 11.39
N SER A 48 1.81 25.01 10.43
CA SER A 48 0.86 23.92 10.64
C SER A 48 1.55 22.55 10.66
N LEU A 49 0.85 21.55 11.17
CA LEU A 49 1.31 20.17 11.17
C LEU A 49 0.45 19.36 10.19
N SER A 50 1.09 18.78 9.18
CA SER A 50 0.48 17.71 8.37
C SER A 50 0.61 16.40 9.12
N TRP A 51 -0.52 15.76 9.38
CA TRP A 51 -0.59 14.53 10.17
C TRP A 51 -1.19 13.40 9.35
N ASN A 52 -0.36 12.44 8.95
CA ASN A 52 -0.80 11.16 8.39
C ASN A 52 -0.84 10.10 9.51
N GLY A 53 -1.80 9.17 9.46
CA GLY A 53 -1.91 8.07 10.42
C GLY A 53 -3.09 8.16 11.38
N LEU A 54 -4.01 9.11 11.14
CA LEU A 54 -5.39 9.07 11.64
C LEU A 54 -6.17 8.06 10.80
N LEU A 55 -6.53 6.92 11.38
CA LEU A 55 -7.10 5.79 10.66
C LEU A 55 -8.48 5.47 11.20
N PHE A 56 -9.39 5.13 10.29
CA PHE A 56 -10.66 4.51 10.61
C PHE A 56 -10.70 3.13 9.97
N LYS A 57 -10.95 2.10 10.78
CA LYS A 57 -11.13 0.74 10.29
C LYS A 57 -12.62 0.46 10.08
N TYR A 58 -12.98 0.13 8.85
CA TYR A 58 -14.34 -0.20 8.43
C TYR A 58 -14.38 -1.55 7.70
N GLN A 59 -15.56 -2.16 7.68
CA GLN A 59 -15.85 -3.29 6.80
C GLN A 59 -15.98 -2.82 5.35
N VAL A 60 -15.83 -3.75 4.41
CA VAL A 60 -15.81 -3.45 2.97
C VAL A 60 -17.11 -2.78 2.52
N GLU A 61 -18.26 -3.21 3.04
CA GLU A 61 -19.57 -2.67 2.69
C GLU A 61 -19.70 -1.18 3.03
N GLU A 62 -19.15 -0.76 4.17
CA GLU A 62 -19.13 0.66 4.56
C GLU A 62 -18.13 1.45 3.71
N LEU A 63 -16.98 0.87 3.38
CA LEU A 63 -16.02 1.52 2.48
C LEU A 63 -16.61 1.77 1.09
N LEU A 64 -17.41 0.84 0.56
CA LEU A 64 -18.09 1.01 -0.73
C LEU A 64 -19.10 2.17 -0.68
N LYS A 65 -19.90 2.27 0.39
CA LYS A 65 -20.81 3.42 0.59
C LYS A 65 -20.05 4.75 0.66
N ILE A 66 -18.88 4.76 1.30
CA ILE A 66 -18.03 5.96 1.34
C ILE A 66 -17.48 6.29 -0.05
N GLU A 67 -17.09 5.30 -0.86
CA GLU A 67 -16.69 5.51 -2.26
C GLU A 67 -17.85 6.11 -3.09
N GLU A 68 -19.06 5.58 -2.94
CA GLU A 68 -20.26 6.08 -3.62
C GLU A 68 -20.61 7.51 -3.20
N ASN A 69 -20.32 7.90 -1.95
CA ASN A 69 -20.47 9.27 -1.46
C ASN A 69 -19.30 10.20 -1.84
N GLY A 70 -18.51 9.84 -2.85
CA GLY A 70 -17.37 10.64 -3.33
C GLY A 70 -16.25 10.75 -2.30
N ARG A 71 -16.07 9.73 -1.46
CA ARG A 71 -15.03 9.65 -0.42
C ARG A 71 -15.07 10.79 0.61
N ARG A 72 -16.22 11.42 0.82
CA ARG A 72 -16.36 12.46 1.83
C ARG A 72 -16.33 11.87 3.25
N PRO A 73 -15.74 12.55 4.25
CA PRO A 73 -15.82 12.13 5.63
C PRO A 73 -17.28 11.96 6.09
N ASN A 74 -17.61 10.81 6.67
CA ASN A 74 -18.94 10.56 7.21
C ASN A 74 -19.13 11.29 8.56
N GLN A 75 -20.34 11.23 9.11
CA GLN A 75 -20.67 11.90 10.38
C GLN A 75 -19.79 11.42 11.55
N GLU A 76 -19.56 10.11 11.66
CA GLU A 76 -18.70 9.52 12.70
C GLU A 76 -17.28 10.12 12.65
N MET A 77 -16.68 10.21 11.46
CA MET A 77 -15.36 10.81 11.29
C MET A 77 -15.35 12.28 11.71
N GLN A 78 -16.39 13.05 11.37
CA GLN A 78 -16.49 14.46 11.72
C GLN A 78 -16.60 14.65 13.23
N GLU A 79 -17.48 13.89 13.89
CA GLU A 79 -17.65 13.90 15.34
C GLU A 79 -16.35 13.52 16.06
N GLU A 80 -15.65 12.50 15.55
CA GLU A 80 -14.39 12.05 16.13
C GLU A 80 -13.28 13.10 15.97
N MET A 81 -13.25 13.81 14.85
CA MET A 81 -12.28 14.90 14.63
C MET A 81 -12.57 16.13 15.49
N ILE A 82 -13.84 16.44 15.76
CA ILE A 82 -14.23 17.50 16.72
C ILE A 82 -13.73 17.14 18.13
N ALA A 83 -13.94 15.89 18.55
CA ALA A 83 -13.46 15.45 19.86
C ALA A 83 -11.93 15.39 19.94
N PHE A 84 -11.26 14.98 18.86
CA PHE A 84 -9.81 14.99 18.77
C PHE A 84 -9.24 16.42 18.83
N GLU A 85 -9.88 17.38 18.16
CA GLU A 85 -9.53 18.80 18.25
C GLU A 85 -9.67 19.34 19.68
N ALA A 86 -10.78 19.05 20.35
CA ALA A 86 -11.00 19.46 21.74
C ALA A 86 -9.91 18.91 22.68
N TRP A 87 -9.57 17.62 22.51
CA TRP A 87 -8.50 17.01 23.29
C TRP A 87 -7.13 17.64 23.02
N LEU A 88 -6.80 17.99 21.76
CA LEU A 88 -5.56 18.67 21.44
C LEU A 88 -5.49 20.09 22.04
N ARG A 89 -6.61 20.81 22.11
CA ARG A 89 -6.67 22.12 22.81
C ARG A 89 -6.37 21.98 24.28
N GLU A 90 -7.02 21.03 24.95
CA GLU A 90 -6.79 20.75 26.37
C GLU A 90 -5.33 20.35 26.63
N LEU A 91 -4.80 19.41 25.84
CA LEU A 91 -3.44 18.92 25.99
C LEU A 91 -2.38 20.00 25.78
N SER A 92 -2.62 20.94 24.86
CA SER A 92 -1.68 22.01 24.52
C SER A 92 -1.88 23.30 25.32
N GLY A 93 -3.03 23.48 25.98
CA GLY A 93 -3.44 24.73 26.61
C GLY A 93 -3.70 25.87 25.62
N LYS A 94 -3.93 25.56 24.34
CA LYS A 94 -4.09 26.54 23.26
C LYS A 94 -5.48 26.47 22.64
N GLU A 95 -6.24 27.55 22.74
CA GLU A 95 -7.62 27.65 22.21
C GLU A 95 -7.68 27.75 20.67
N ASP A 96 -6.59 28.15 20.02
CA ASP A 96 -6.51 28.37 18.58
C ASP A 96 -6.16 27.09 17.78
N VAL A 97 -5.96 25.95 18.45
CA VAL A 97 -5.76 24.67 17.76
C VAL A 97 -7.00 24.32 16.93
N ARG A 98 -6.75 23.90 15.69
CA ARG A 98 -7.77 23.47 14.72
C ARG A 98 -7.31 22.19 14.01
N VAL A 99 -8.24 21.26 13.83
CA VAL A 99 -8.07 20.04 13.04
C VAL A 99 -8.80 20.23 11.72
N ILE A 100 -8.05 20.31 10.63
CA ILE A 100 -8.62 20.46 9.30
C ILE A 100 -8.80 19.07 8.68
N ILE A 101 -10.05 18.66 8.52
CA ILE A 101 -10.39 17.39 7.87
C ILE A 101 -10.31 17.58 6.35
N PRO A 102 -9.70 16.64 5.60
CA PRO A 102 -9.69 16.73 4.14
C PRO A 102 -11.10 16.59 3.57
N GLN A 103 -11.34 17.24 2.42
CA GLN A 103 -12.63 17.13 1.70
C GLN A 103 -12.89 15.70 1.20
N GLU A 104 -11.82 14.95 0.94
CA GLU A 104 -11.85 13.55 0.53
C GLU A 104 -10.90 12.72 1.40
N ILE A 105 -11.36 11.56 1.85
CA ILE A 105 -10.54 10.62 2.60
C ILE A 105 -9.83 9.64 1.66
N TYR A 106 -8.61 9.28 2.03
CA TYR A 106 -7.89 8.21 1.35
C TYR A 106 -8.36 6.85 1.86
N ILE A 107 -9.07 6.12 1.00
CA ILE A 107 -9.44 4.73 1.26
C ILE A 107 -8.25 3.85 0.92
N ARG A 108 -7.78 3.04 1.88
CA ARG A 108 -6.52 2.31 1.74
C ARG A 108 -6.59 1.16 0.74
N HIS A 109 -7.68 0.39 0.79
CA HIS A 109 -7.94 -0.78 -0.06
C HIS A 109 -9.41 -1.20 0.07
N THR A 110 -10.07 -1.53 -1.03
CA THR A 110 -11.48 -2.00 -1.08
C THR A 110 -11.65 -3.28 -1.87
N LEU A 111 -10.84 -3.48 -2.91
CA LEU A 111 -10.97 -4.59 -3.83
C LEU A 111 -9.61 -5.06 -4.37
N SER A 112 -9.50 -6.36 -4.61
CA SER A 112 -8.42 -7.02 -5.35
C SER A 112 -9.04 -7.91 -6.41
N ILE A 113 -8.41 -7.96 -7.59
CA ILE A 113 -8.65 -9.06 -8.51
C ILE A 113 -7.85 -10.29 -8.09
N LYS A 114 -8.46 -11.47 -8.23
CA LYS A 114 -7.82 -12.74 -7.89
C LYS A 114 -7.52 -13.59 -9.11
N ASP A 115 -8.32 -13.46 -10.16
CA ASP A 115 -8.18 -14.22 -11.41
C ASP A 115 -7.17 -13.53 -12.33
N VAL A 116 -5.89 -13.61 -11.95
CA VAL A 116 -4.76 -13.12 -12.74
C VAL A 116 -3.89 -14.27 -13.23
N ILE A 117 -3.01 -14.00 -14.19
CA ILE A 117 -2.11 -15.01 -14.76
C ILE A 117 -1.15 -15.57 -13.69
N ASP A 118 -0.54 -14.68 -12.89
CA ASP A 118 0.41 -15.08 -11.85
C ASP A 118 0.27 -14.14 -10.64
N PRO A 119 -0.54 -14.49 -9.62
CA PRO A 119 -0.72 -13.64 -8.44
C PRO A 119 0.57 -13.55 -7.62
N LEU A 120 0.79 -12.42 -6.94
CA LEU A 120 1.96 -12.22 -6.10
C LEU A 120 1.58 -12.19 -4.62
N THR A 121 2.08 -13.16 -3.86
CA THR A 121 1.80 -13.36 -2.44
C THR A 121 2.84 -12.68 -1.52
N GLY A 122 2.49 -12.51 -0.24
CA GLY A 122 3.42 -11.95 0.74
C GLY A 122 4.66 -12.82 0.93
N GLN A 123 4.50 -14.14 0.91
CA GLN A 123 5.58 -15.11 1.01
C GLN A 123 6.57 -14.98 -0.16
N GLU A 124 6.06 -14.96 -1.39
CA GLU A 124 6.90 -14.82 -2.59
C GLU A 124 7.70 -13.52 -2.53
N ILE A 125 7.06 -12.41 -2.14
CA ILE A 125 7.73 -11.12 -2.00
C ILE A 125 8.89 -11.19 -0.99
N ILE A 126 8.72 -11.88 0.14
CA ILE A 126 9.80 -12.07 1.13
C ILE A 126 10.92 -12.95 0.56
N GLN A 127 10.60 -13.87 -0.33
CA GLN A 127 11.56 -14.76 -1.01
C GLN A 127 12.23 -14.13 -2.24
N GLY A 128 11.91 -12.88 -2.57
CA GLY A 128 12.50 -12.16 -3.70
C GLY A 128 11.57 -11.95 -4.89
N GLY A 129 10.30 -12.34 -4.77
CA GLY A 129 9.25 -12.14 -5.77
C GLY A 129 9.38 -13.07 -6.97
N THR A 130 8.96 -12.56 -8.13
CA THR A 130 9.03 -13.29 -9.40
C THR A 130 10.49 -13.62 -9.76
N THR A 131 10.73 -14.71 -10.50
CA THR A 131 12.09 -15.04 -10.93
C THR A 131 12.66 -13.96 -11.85
N PRO A 132 14.00 -13.78 -11.90
CA PRO A 132 14.60 -12.76 -12.74
C PRO A 132 14.21 -12.87 -14.21
N GLU A 133 14.05 -14.09 -14.74
CA GLU A 133 13.68 -14.33 -16.14
C GLU A 133 12.31 -13.73 -16.45
N ASN A 134 11.36 -13.87 -15.52
CA ASN A 134 9.95 -13.46 -15.66
C ASN A 134 9.66 -12.08 -15.08
N SER A 135 10.67 -11.23 -14.90
CA SER A 135 10.51 -9.93 -14.24
C SER A 135 10.79 -8.77 -15.16
N ILE A 136 10.03 -7.68 -14.97
CA ILE A 136 10.26 -6.40 -15.66
C ILE A 136 11.00 -5.40 -14.77
N GLY A 137 11.06 -5.62 -13.46
CA GLY A 137 11.77 -4.72 -12.54
C GLY A 137 11.85 -5.29 -11.13
N SER A 138 12.43 -4.50 -10.23
CA SER A 138 12.48 -4.80 -8.79
C SER A 138 11.97 -3.64 -7.96
N PHE A 139 11.41 -3.95 -6.79
CA PHE A 139 10.90 -2.97 -5.85
C PHE A 139 11.28 -3.34 -4.42
N SER A 140 11.32 -2.33 -3.55
CA SER A 140 11.52 -2.52 -2.11
C SER A 140 10.69 -1.49 -1.36
N TYR A 141 9.89 -1.97 -0.42
CA TYR A 141 9.11 -1.13 0.47
C TYR A 141 8.72 -1.94 1.71
N ASN A 142 8.58 -1.27 2.85
CA ASN A 142 8.15 -1.91 4.08
C ASN A 142 6.74 -2.50 3.92
N PHE A 143 6.47 -3.67 4.52
CA PHE A 143 5.10 -4.13 4.67
C PHE A 143 4.32 -3.14 5.53
N ASP A 144 3.55 -2.28 4.88
CA ASP A 144 2.79 -1.20 5.51
C ASP A 144 1.44 -1.72 6.02
N LEU A 145 1.55 -2.72 6.89
CA LEU A 145 0.46 -3.32 7.65
C LEU A 145 0.14 -2.40 8.83
N ARG A 146 -1.14 -2.12 9.03
CA ARG A 146 -1.68 -1.27 10.10
C ARG A 146 -2.73 -2.07 10.86
N GLY A 147 -2.78 -1.93 12.18
CA GLY A 147 -3.80 -2.61 13.00
C GLY A 147 -3.53 -4.10 13.30
N GLY A 148 -2.31 -4.60 13.07
CA GLY A 148 -1.92 -6.00 13.31
C GLY A 148 -2.50 -6.98 12.26
N VAL A 149 -1.86 -8.15 12.10
CA VAL A 149 -2.39 -9.23 11.25
C VAL A 149 -2.63 -10.46 12.11
N ASN A 150 -3.88 -10.91 12.16
CA ASN A 150 -4.24 -12.12 12.89
C ASN A 150 -3.44 -13.32 12.36
N GLY A 151 -2.78 -14.05 13.26
CA GLY A 151 -1.98 -15.22 12.91
C GLY A 151 -0.52 -14.96 12.52
N LEU A 152 -0.10 -13.69 12.37
CA LEU A 152 1.32 -13.36 12.29
C LEU A 152 1.90 -13.20 13.71
N SER A 153 2.63 -14.22 14.19
CA SER A 153 3.38 -14.19 15.45
C SER A 153 4.70 -13.39 15.36
N ILE A 154 4.89 -12.64 14.29
CA ILE A 154 6.18 -12.06 13.92
C ILE A 154 6.17 -10.57 14.27
N SER A 155 7.10 -10.17 15.14
CA SER A 155 7.16 -8.81 15.66
C SER A 155 7.57 -7.78 14.60
N ILE A 156 8.41 -8.17 13.63
CA ILE A 156 8.91 -7.29 12.57
C ILE A 156 9.13 -8.11 11.29
N LEU A 157 8.41 -7.77 10.22
CA LEU A 157 8.67 -8.31 8.90
C LEU A 157 9.94 -7.67 8.30
N PRO A 158 10.75 -8.45 7.56
CA PRO A 158 11.91 -7.88 6.86
C PRO A 158 11.45 -6.87 5.81
N ILE A 159 12.33 -5.95 5.43
CA ILE A 159 12.11 -5.08 4.27
C ILE A 159 12.35 -5.94 3.01
N PRO A 160 11.32 -6.32 2.24
CA PRO A 160 11.51 -7.11 1.05
C PRO A 160 12.24 -6.32 -0.04
N VAL A 161 13.05 -7.01 -0.82
CA VAL A 161 13.48 -6.56 -2.13
C VAL A 161 13.05 -7.65 -3.08
N TYR A 162 12.11 -7.35 -3.96
CA TYR A 162 11.43 -8.36 -4.77
C TYR A 162 11.37 -7.93 -6.23
N ASN A 163 11.46 -8.90 -7.13
CA ASN A 163 11.16 -8.67 -8.53
C ASN A 163 9.65 -8.82 -8.77
N PHE A 164 9.17 -8.19 -9.83
CA PHE A 164 7.79 -8.29 -10.24
C PHE A 164 7.68 -8.33 -11.76
N GLY A 165 6.69 -9.07 -12.24
CA GLY A 165 6.26 -9.12 -13.63
C GLY A 165 5.02 -8.25 -13.90
N ILE A 166 4.47 -8.41 -15.10
CA ILE A 166 3.15 -7.88 -15.49
C ILE A 166 2.03 -8.87 -15.19
N GLU A 167 2.35 -10.16 -15.02
CA GLU A 167 1.39 -11.27 -14.99
C GLU A 167 0.39 -11.15 -13.84
N ASN A 168 0.80 -10.58 -12.69
CA ASN A 168 -0.11 -10.29 -11.57
C ASN A 168 -1.12 -9.16 -11.87
N THR A 169 -1.01 -8.50 -13.02
CA THR A 169 -1.95 -7.46 -13.47
C THR A 169 -2.87 -7.96 -14.59
N LEU A 170 -2.49 -9.04 -15.28
CA LEU A 170 -3.20 -9.55 -16.45
C LEU A 170 -4.32 -10.49 -16.02
N ALA A 171 -5.55 -10.24 -16.45
CA ALA A 171 -6.67 -11.12 -16.12
C ALA A 171 -6.50 -12.47 -16.85
N SER A 172 -6.62 -13.58 -16.11
CA SER A 172 -6.48 -14.92 -16.68
C SER A 172 -7.67 -15.29 -17.57
N ASN A 173 -8.87 -14.88 -17.18
CA ASN A 173 -10.12 -15.25 -17.85
C ASN A 173 -10.65 -14.19 -18.84
N VAL A 174 -10.01 -13.02 -18.93
CA VAL A 174 -10.43 -11.93 -19.82
C VAL A 174 -9.25 -11.46 -20.66
N ASN A 175 -9.23 -11.93 -21.91
CA ASN A 175 -8.11 -11.84 -22.86
C ASN A 175 -7.41 -10.49 -23.00
N ASN A 176 -8.15 -9.38 -22.87
CA ASN A 176 -7.65 -8.03 -23.12
C ASN A 176 -7.87 -7.10 -21.92
N LEU A 177 -7.86 -7.65 -20.71
CA LEU A 177 -8.01 -6.89 -19.47
C LEU A 177 -6.74 -6.99 -18.64
N ALA A 178 -6.25 -5.84 -18.22
CA ALA A 178 -5.23 -5.71 -17.19
C ALA A 178 -5.65 -4.66 -16.18
N ILE A 179 -5.37 -4.92 -14.90
CA ILE A 179 -5.65 -3.99 -13.81
C ILE A 179 -4.36 -3.72 -13.09
N VAL A 180 -3.94 -2.45 -13.15
CA VAL A 180 -2.71 -1.95 -12.52
C VAL A 180 -3.07 -1.06 -11.36
N GLY A 181 -2.44 -1.27 -10.21
CA GLY A 181 -2.66 -0.47 -9.03
C GLY A 181 -2.88 -1.32 -7.77
N ARG A 182 -3.54 -0.70 -6.80
CA ARG A 182 -3.81 -1.27 -5.47
C ARG A 182 -4.69 -2.52 -5.50
N SER A 183 -5.35 -2.77 -6.62
CA SER A 183 -6.30 -3.86 -6.84
C SER A 183 -5.77 -4.94 -7.76
N SER A 184 -4.53 -4.84 -8.26
CA SER A 184 -3.87 -5.93 -8.98
C SER A 184 -3.78 -7.20 -8.13
N GLY A 185 -3.39 -8.32 -8.71
CA GLY A 185 -3.34 -9.66 -8.11
C GLY A 185 -2.31 -9.84 -7.01
N TYR A 186 -2.27 -8.93 -6.05
CA TYR A 186 -1.59 -9.05 -4.78
C TYR A 186 -2.48 -9.82 -3.81
N VAL A 187 -1.93 -10.88 -3.22
CA VAL A 187 -2.67 -11.77 -2.31
C VAL A 187 -2.22 -11.55 -0.87
N GLY A 188 -3.21 -11.54 0.03
CA GLY A 188 -3.02 -11.39 1.47
C GLY A 188 -2.19 -10.15 1.79
N MET A 189 -1.09 -10.32 2.52
CA MET A 189 -0.28 -9.18 2.94
C MET A 189 0.57 -8.54 1.83
N ALA A 190 0.68 -9.14 0.65
CA ALA A 190 1.32 -8.51 -0.51
C ALA A 190 0.65 -7.18 -0.88
N VAL A 191 -0.65 -7.03 -0.63
CA VAL A 191 -1.39 -5.78 -0.87
C VAL A 191 -0.72 -4.61 -0.14
N SER A 192 -0.14 -4.84 1.06
CA SER A 192 0.46 -3.79 1.87
C SER A 192 1.75 -3.18 1.28
N VAL A 193 2.40 -3.88 0.35
CA VAL A 193 3.64 -3.47 -0.31
C VAL A 193 3.48 -3.27 -1.82
N GLY A 194 2.56 -4.01 -2.45
CA GLY A 194 2.27 -3.94 -3.89
C GLY A 194 1.41 -2.73 -4.28
N ARG A 195 0.65 -2.16 -3.35
CA ARG A 195 -0.20 -0.98 -3.61
C ARG A 195 0.56 0.35 -3.75
N ILE A 196 1.88 0.34 -3.68
CA ILE A 196 2.69 1.55 -3.72
C ILE A 196 2.76 2.10 -5.15
N GLN A 197 2.54 3.39 -5.32
CA GLN A 197 2.38 3.98 -6.66
C GLN A 197 3.62 3.78 -7.53
N THR A 198 4.82 3.82 -6.97
CA THR A 198 6.06 3.64 -7.74
C THR A 198 6.13 2.29 -8.47
N VAL A 199 5.81 1.17 -7.79
CA VAL A 199 5.77 -0.15 -8.45
C VAL A 199 4.64 -0.21 -9.48
N ASN A 200 3.48 0.35 -9.17
CA ASN A 200 2.32 0.33 -10.07
C ASN A 200 2.52 1.20 -11.33
N ILE A 201 3.24 2.32 -11.24
CA ILE A 201 3.61 3.13 -12.42
C ILE A 201 4.48 2.29 -13.36
N TYR A 202 5.45 1.56 -12.82
CA TYR A 202 6.34 0.72 -13.62
C TYR A 202 5.58 -0.47 -14.24
N GLN A 203 4.69 -1.12 -13.48
CA GLN A 203 3.80 -2.15 -14.01
C GLN A 203 2.88 -1.59 -15.10
N GLY A 204 2.34 -0.38 -14.94
CA GLY A 204 1.51 0.28 -15.94
C GLY A 204 2.26 0.53 -17.26
N GLN A 205 3.52 0.96 -17.17
CA GLN A 205 4.38 1.06 -18.34
C GLN A 205 4.59 -0.31 -19.02
N GLY A 206 4.86 -1.35 -18.24
CA GLY A 206 5.01 -2.72 -18.74
C GLY A 206 3.75 -3.24 -19.46
N VAL A 207 2.58 -3.02 -18.87
CA VAL A 207 1.28 -3.38 -19.47
C VAL A 207 1.00 -2.59 -20.74
N GLY A 208 1.37 -1.30 -20.79
CA GLY A 208 1.26 -0.49 -22.01
C GLY A 208 2.08 -1.05 -23.17
N VAL A 209 3.32 -1.48 -22.88
CA VAL A 209 4.17 -2.18 -23.86
C VAL A 209 3.56 -3.53 -24.24
N ALA A 210 3.07 -4.30 -23.28
CA ALA A 210 2.39 -5.57 -23.53
C ALA A 210 1.22 -5.42 -24.50
N ALA A 211 0.40 -4.39 -24.32
CA ALA A 211 -0.73 -4.07 -25.21
C ALA A 211 -0.26 -3.73 -26.63
N GLY A 212 0.85 -3.00 -26.78
CA GLY A 212 1.47 -2.73 -28.08
C GLY A 212 1.92 -4.02 -28.78
N ILE A 213 2.61 -4.90 -28.06
CA ILE A 213 3.08 -6.20 -28.58
C ILE A 213 1.89 -7.08 -28.98
N ALA A 214 0.89 -7.22 -28.10
CA ALA A 214 -0.33 -7.99 -28.33
C ALA A 214 -1.03 -7.52 -29.62
N LYS A 215 -1.16 -6.20 -29.78
CA LYS A 215 -1.78 -5.59 -30.97
C LYS A 215 -1.00 -5.89 -32.25
N GLN A 216 0.33 -5.82 -32.21
CA GLN A 216 1.19 -6.10 -33.37
C GLN A 216 1.14 -7.57 -33.79
N LEU A 217 1.11 -8.48 -32.82
CA LEU A 217 1.07 -9.92 -33.07
C LEU A 217 -0.34 -10.46 -33.34
N GLY A 218 -1.38 -9.67 -33.08
CA GLY A 218 -2.77 -10.11 -33.23
C GLY A 218 -3.17 -11.18 -32.20
N VAL A 219 -2.58 -11.14 -31.00
CA VAL A 219 -2.82 -12.11 -29.92
C VAL A 219 -3.46 -11.43 -28.70
N PRO A 220 -4.13 -12.18 -27.81
CA PRO A 220 -4.63 -11.65 -26.54
C PRO A 220 -3.54 -11.02 -25.66
N LEU A 221 -3.87 -9.94 -24.95
CA LEU A 221 -2.97 -9.27 -23.99
C LEU A 221 -2.44 -10.23 -22.93
N ASN A 222 -3.30 -11.09 -22.39
CA ASN A 222 -2.94 -12.04 -21.33
C ASN A 222 -2.01 -13.18 -21.79
N THR A 223 -1.62 -13.21 -23.06
CA THR A 223 -0.59 -14.13 -23.59
C THR A 223 0.80 -13.52 -23.67
N ILE A 224 0.91 -12.20 -23.45
CA ILE A 224 2.19 -11.50 -23.46
C ILE A 224 2.89 -11.67 -22.11
N THR A 225 4.18 -11.98 -22.17
CA THR A 225 4.99 -12.32 -21.00
C THR A 225 5.95 -11.19 -20.61
N SER A 226 6.31 -11.11 -19.34
CA SER A 226 7.32 -10.20 -18.79
C SER A 226 8.66 -10.22 -19.53
N PRO A 227 9.25 -11.38 -19.91
CA PRO A 227 10.46 -11.40 -20.73
C PRO A 227 10.32 -10.66 -22.06
N GLN A 228 9.18 -10.79 -22.75
CA GLN A 228 8.91 -10.09 -24.01
C GLN A 228 8.79 -8.57 -23.79
N VAL A 229 8.10 -8.17 -22.73
CA VAL A 229 7.95 -6.76 -22.35
C VAL A 229 9.28 -6.16 -21.96
N ARG A 230 10.06 -6.81 -21.09
CA ARG A 230 11.38 -6.34 -20.68
C ARG A 230 12.28 -6.16 -21.90
N LYS A 231 12.40 -7.19 -22.76
CA LYS A 231 13.23 -7.10 -23.97
C LYS A 231 12.81 -5.93 -24.86
N THR A 232 11.52 -5.71 -25.02
CA THR A 232 11.00 -4.58 -25.80
C THR A 232 11.33 -3.24 -25.14
N LEU A 233 11.14 -3.11 -23.83
CA LEU A 233 11.50 -1.91 -23.06
C LEU A 233 12.99 -1.58 -23.15
N GLU A 234 13.86 -2.58 -22.99
CA GLU A 234 15.31 -2.42 -23.09
C GLU A 234 15.73 -1.99 -24.50
N ASN A 235 15.12 -2.58 -25.53
CA ASN A 235 15.36 -2.17 -26.92
C ASN A 235 14.89 -0.73 -27.21
N LEU A 236 13.74 -0.32 -26.66
CA LEU A 236 13.18 1.02 -26.87
C LEU A 236 13.99 2.10 -26.14
N THR A 237 14.57 1.77 -24.98
CA THR A 237 15.26 2.75 -24.12
C THR A 237 16.78 2.72 -24.27
N GLY A 238 17.35 1.62 -24.78
CA GLY A 238 18.80 1.37 -24.77
C GLY A 238 19.36 1.09 -23.37
N LEU A 239 18.50 0.87 -22.37
CA LEU A 239 18.89 0.62 -20.98
C LEU A 239 18.65 -0.84 -20.62
N THR A 240 19.51 -1.41 -19.78
CA THR A 240 19.34 -2.77 -19.25
C THR A 240 18.65 -2.73 -17.90
N THR A 241 17.66 -3.58 -17.70
CA THR A 241 16.92 -3.72 -16.45
C THR A 241 17.80 -4.41 -15.42
N GLN A 242 18.04 -3.74 -14.29
CA GLN A 242 18.71 -4.36 -13.16
C GLN A 242 17.69 -4.99 -12.22
N LEU A 243 17.89 -6.27 -11.91
CA LEU A 243 17.03 -7.03 -11.01
C LEU A 243 17.77 -7.36 -9.72
N SER A 244 17.09 -7.19 -8.59
CA SER A 244 17.66 -7.26 -7.24
C SER A 244 16.81 -8.05 -6.25
N GLY A 245 15.76 -8.73 -6.71
CA GLY A 245 14.93 -9.60 -5.90
C GLY A 245 15.79 -10.64 -5.16
N ARG A 246 15.57 -10.77 -3.85
CA ARG A 246 16.34 -11.68 -3.00
C ARG A 246 15.52 -12.17 -1.82
N ASP A 247 15.86 -13.37 -1.38
CA ASP A 247 15.34 -13.91 -0.13
C ASP A 247 15.80 -13.04 1.06
N VAL A 248 14.83 -12.47 1.78
CA VAL A 248 15.05 -11.70 3.01
C VAL A 248 14.49 -12.40 4.25
N THR A 249 14.17 -13.69 4.16
CA THR A 249 13.60 -14.48 5.25
C THR A 249 14.53 -14.52 6.46
N LYS A 250 15.84 -14.40 6.24
CA LYS A 250 16.89 -14.61 7.26
C LYS A 250 16.74 -15.97 7.96
N GLY A 251 16.24 -16.99 7.26
CA GLY A 251 16.04 -18.34 7.79
C GLY A 251 14.78 -18.51 8.65
N VAL A 252 13.90 -17.52 8.71
CA VAL A 252 12.59 -17.64 9.37
C VAL A 252 11.58 -18.22 8.38
N ASP A 253 10.80 -19.21 8.81
CA ASP A 253 9.72 -19.78 8.00
C ASP A 253 8.47 -18.86 8.04
N TYR A 254 8.12 -18.33 6.87
CA TYR A 254 6.94 -17.49 6.66
C TYR A 254 5.82 -18.25 5.93
N SER A 255 5.85 -19.58 5.84
CA SER A 255 4.86 -20.41 5.14
C SER A 255 3.40 -20.20 5.58
N LYS A 256 3.20 -19.68 6.80
CA LYS A 256 1.86 -19.33 7.34
C LYS A 256 1.37 -17.94 6.92
N ILE A 257 2.18 -17.19 6.19
CA ILE A 257 1.85 -15.87 5.67
C ILE A 257 1.34 -16.03 4.25
N GLN A 258 0.01 -15.96 4.08
CA GLN A 258 -0.64 -15.88 2.78
C GLN A 258 -1.17 -14.47 2.54
#